data_AF-I3TI68-F1
#
_entry.id   AF-I3TI68-F1
#
_cell.length_a   1.000
_cell.length_b   1.000
_cell.length_c   1.000
_cell.angle_alpha   90.00
_cell.angle_beta   90.00
_cell.angle_gamma   90.00
#
_symmetry.space_group_name_H-M   'P 1'
#
loop_
_entity.id
_entity.type
_entity.pdbx_description
1 polymer ?
#
loop_
_entity_poly.entity_id
_entity_poly.type
_entity_poly.pdbx_seq_one_letter_code
_entity_poly.pdbx_strand_id
1 'polypeptide(L)'
;MTAVAVPPTIIDCDPGVDDAHALFAAIGARHLSGLEAVTVVAGNVALRHTRRNALRIREVAGLDAAALPVYAGCPGPMIGALTDAADVHGADGLDGAGLPEPQGEVEPIHAVAFLIDRLRRAASEGRRVRLVTLGPLTNLATALIMAPDIADGLLEVRAMIGSAGRGNITPAAEFNAYVDPEALERVATTLDAAGADGVPFYVYGLTLTHTVTADRTEIARYATLDSRVGRAVAGMLGAYLDRHRVAPLPGMGGAPADEAPLHDPCVIADLLAPGAVRAVPGRLRVVLHGPARGQTLASFDAGDEVGAGSRVIWMVEGDAGRLRAALFSAVSGFSAVTSF
;
A
#
# COMPACT_ATOMS: atom_id res chain seq x y z
N MET A 1 5.70 -6.13 -31.45
CA MET A 1 5.79 -5.56 -30.09
C MET A 1 5.93 -6.74 -29.14
N THR A 2 7.11 -6.96 -28.57
CA THR A 2 7.30 -7.95 -27.51
C THR A 2 6.44 -7.51 -26.32
N ALA A 3 5.55 -8.39 -25.84
CA ALA A 3 4.78 -8.12 -24.64
C ALA A 3 5.77 -7.83 -23.50
N VAL A 4 5.64 -6.66 -22.87
CA VAL A 4 6.44 -6.32 -21.68
C VAL A 4 6.01 -7.31 -20.60
N ALA A 5 6.96 -8.12 -20.11
CA ALA A 5 6.67 -9.09 -19.06
C ALA A 5 6.24 -8.38 -17.78
N VAL A 6 5.13 -8.81 -17.19
CA VAL A 6 4.63 -8.27 -15.92
C VAL A 6 5.57 -8.72 -14.80
N PRO A 7 6.19 -7.79 -14.04
CA PRO A 7 7.09 -8.16 -12.95
C PRO A 7 6.36 -8.93 -11.84
N PRO A 8 7.00 -9.94 -11.22
CA PRO A 8 6.48 -10.54 -9.99
C PRO A 8 6.37 -9.46 -8.90
N THR A 9 5.26 -9.48 -8.18
CA THR A 9 4.89 -8.44 -7.22
C THR A 9 4.54 -9.05 -5.87
N ILE A 10 5.13 -8.48 -4.82
CA ILE A 10 4.74 -8.74 -3.43
C ILE A 10 4.02 -7.50 -2.91
N ILE A 11 2.91 -7.68 -2.20
CA ILE A 11 2.22 -6.60 -1.49
C ILE A 11 2.46 -6.77 0.02
N ASP A 12 3.10 -5.79 0.64
CA ASP A 12 3.23 -5.66 2.10
C ASP A 12 2.17 -4.68 2.60
N CYS A 13 1.29 -5.11 3.50
CA CYS A 13 0.10 -4.34 3.87
C CYS A 13 -0.31 -4.57 5.33
N ASP A 14 -1.25 -3.79 5.83
CA ASP A 14 -1.75 -3.89 7.21
C ASP A 14 -3.29 -3.88 7.23
N PRO A 15 -3.95 -4.91 6.65
CA PRO A 15 -5.26 -4.73 6.05
C PRO A 15 -6.33 -4.05 6.91
N GLY A 16 -6.57 -2.78 6.57
CA GLY A 16 -7.77 -2.00 6.81
C GLY A 16 -8.68 -1.93 5.57
N VAL A 17 -9.70 -1.08 5.61
CA VAL A 17 -10.70 -0.96 4.52
C VAL A 17 -10.10 -0.66 3.14
N ASP A 18 -9.19 0.29 3.04
CA ASP A 18 -8.53 0.68 1.79
C ASP A 18 -7.50 -0.33 1.31
N ASP A 19 -6.69 -0.92 2.21
CA ASP A 19 -5.84 -2.08 1.86
C ASP A 19 -6.68 -3.22 1.25
N ALA A 20 -7.85 -3.50 1.82
CA ALA A 20 -8.72 -4.57 1.34
C ALA A 20 -9.19 -4.29 -0.09
N HIS A 21 -9.56 -3.05 -0.39
CA HIS A 21 -9.91 -2.65 -1.75
C HIS A 21 -8.69 -2.77 -2.70
N ALA A 22 -7.50 -2.35 -2.27
CA ALA A 22 -6.27 -2.48 -3.04
C ALA A 22 -5.93 -3.95 -3.34
N LEU A 23 -6.01 -4.82 -2.32
CA LEU A 23 -5.78 -6.26 -2.46
C LEU A 23 -6.80 -6.91 -3.38
N PHE A 24 -8.10 -6.61 -3.25
CA PHE A 24 -9.11 -7.12 -4.16
C PHE A 24 -8.84 -6.68 -5.60
N ALA A 25 -8.50 -5.41 -5.85
CA ALA A 25 -8.13 -4.96 -7.18
C ALA A 25 -6.86 -5.68 -7.71
N ALA A 26 -5.83 -5.84 -6.88
CA ALA A 26 -4.60 -6.52 -7.27
C ALA A 26 -4.83 -8.00 -7.60
N ILE A 27 -5.72 -8.68 -6.87
CA ILE A 27 -6.12 -10.08 -7.11
C ILE A 27 -6.98 -10.18 -8.39
N GLY A 28 -8.00 -9.33 -8.54
CA GLY A 28 -8.89 -9.34 -9.70
C GLY A 28 -8.15 -9.05 -11.01
N ALA A 29 -7.09 -8.24 -10.95
CA ALA A 29 -6.19 -7.94 -12.05
C ALA A 29 -4.82 -8.64 -11.93
N ARG A 30 -4.74 -9.83 -11.33
CA ARG A 30 -3.48 -10.53 -11.06
C ARG A 30 -2.56 -10.71 -12.28
N HIS A 31 -3.16 -10.89 -13.45
CA HIS A 31 -2.44 -11.00 -14.73
C HIS A 31 -1.74 -9.70 -15.16
N LEU A 32 -2.14 -8.54 -14.62
CA LEU A 32 -1.53 -7.22 -14.84
C LEU A 32 -0.69 -6.78 -13.65
N SER A 33 -1.12 -7.11 -12.42
CA SER A 33 -0.41 -6.73 -11.20
C SER A 33 0.81 -7.61 -10.92
N GLY A 34 0.81 -8.87 -11.39
CA GLY A 34 1.89 -9.83 -11.14
C GLY A 34 1.94 -10.32 -9.69
N LEU A 35 0.87 -10.14 -8.90
CA LEU A 35 0.82 -10.48 -7.49
C LEU A 35 1.15 -11.97 -7.25
N GLU A 36 2.17 -12.25 -6.44
CA GLU A 36 2.56 -13.62 -6.09
C GLU A 36 2.46 -13.96 -4.61
N ALA A 37 2.57 -12.96 -3.72
CA ALA A 37 2.48 -13.16 -2.28
C ALA A 37 2.01 -11.87 -1.59
N VAL A 38 1.45 -12.05 -0.39
CA VAL A 38 1.10 -10.96 0.53
C VAL A 38 1.92 -11.12 1.80
N THR A 39 2.55 -10.05 2.24
CA THR A 39 3.12 -9.93 3.59
C THR A 39 2.27 -8.98 4.40
N VAL A 40 2.13 -9.24 5.69
CA VAL A 40 1.37 -8.36 6.59
C VAL A 40 2.23 -7.80 7.71
N VAL A 41 1.94 -6.56 8.10
CA VAL A 41 2.57 -5.85 9.21
C VAL A 41 1.48 -5.34 10.18
N ALA A 42 1.87 -4.93 11.39
CA ALA A 42 1.00 -4.14 12.25
C ALA A 42 1.02 -2.66 11.83
N GLY A 43 -0.14 -2.02 11.86
CA GLY A 43 -0.31 -0.61 11.50
C GLY A 43 -1.73 -0.17 11.86
N ASN A 44 -2.64 -0.12 10.88
CA ASN A 44 -4.06 0.20 11.04
C ASN A 44 -4.70 -0.48 12.25
N VAL A 45 -4.36 -1.76 12.45
CA VAL A 45 -4.67 -2.54 13.65
C VAL A 45 -3.50 -3.45 14.02
N ALA A 46 -3.54 -4.04 15.22
CA ALA A 46 -2.52 -4.99 15.66
C ALA A 46 -2.40 -6.20 14.71
N LEU A 47 -1.20 -6.79 14.60
CA LEU A 47 -0.88 -7.86 13.66
C LEU A 47 -1.85 -9.06 13.67
N ARG A 48 -2.41 -9.39 14.84
CA ARG A 48 -3.40 -10.48 14.97
C ARG A 48 -4.65 -10.23 14.11
N HIS A 49 -5.01 -8.96 13.90
CA HIS A 49 -6.14 -8.53 13.09
C HIS A 49 -5.72 -8.39 11.62
N THR A 50 -4.59 -7.72 11.32
CA THR A 50 -4.14 -7.54 9.93
C THR A 50 -3.89 -8.88 9.22
N ARG A 51 -3.27 -9.86 9.90
CA ARG A 51 -3.10 -11.22 9.36
C ARG A 51 -4.44 -11.94 9.12
N ARG A 52 -5.39 -11.80 10.05
CA ARG A 52 -6.73 -12.39 9.91
C ARG A 52 -7.46 -11.76 8.73
N ASN A 53 -7.37 -10.44 8.58
CA ASN A 53 -8.00 -9.69 7.51
C ASN A 53 -7.43 -10.07 6.13
N ALA A 54 -6.10 -10.21 6.00
CA ALA A 54 -5.50 -10.70 4.76
C ALA A 54 -6.02 -12.08 4.34
N LEU A 55 -6.16 -13.01 5.29
CA LEU A 55 -6.72 -14.35 5.02
C LEU A 55 -8.19 -14.27 4.59
N ARG A 56 -9.00 -13.43 5.25
CA ARG A 56 -10.39 -13.19 4.87
C ARG A 56 -10.51 -12.66 3.45
N ILE A 57 -9.68 -11.68 3.09
CA ILE A 57 -9.65 -11.08 1.76
C ILE A 57 -9.29 -12.15 0.71
N ARG A 58 -8.23 -12.94 0.96
CA ARG A 58 -7.82 -14.05 0.09
C ARG A 58 -8.97 -15.05 -0.15
N GLU A 59 -9.63 -15.49 0.91
CA GLU A 59 -10.68 -16.51 0.84
C GLU A 59 -11.98 -15.96 0.22
N VAL A 60 -12.34 -14.70 0.49
CA VAL A 60 -13.48 -14.03 -0.16
C VAL A 60 -13.22 -13.83 -1.66
N ALA A 61 -11.97 -13.64 -2.06
CA ALA A 61 -11.53 -13.63 -3.45
C ALA A 61 -11.50 -15.02 -4.10
N GLY A 62 -11.82 -16.09 -3.35
CA GLY A 62 -11.87 -17.47 -3.85
C GLY A 62 -10.49 -18.11 -4.02
N LEU A 63 -9.46 -17.61 -3.32
CA LEU A 63 -8.10 -18.12 -3.38
C LEU A 63 -7.74 -18.90 -2.10
N ASP A 64 -6.85 -19.87 -2.26
CA ASP A 64 -6.22 -20.61 -1.16
C ASP A 64 -4.74 -20.21 -0.99
N ALA A 65 -4.06 -20.83 -0.03
CA ALA A 65 -2.65 -20.57 0.27
C ALA A 65 -1.71 -20.92 -0.90
N ALA A 66 -2.05 -21.92 -1.71
CA ALA A 66 -1.22 -22.29 -2.86
C ALA A 66 -1.31 -21.24 -3.98
N ALA A 67 -2.50 -20.64 -4.16
CA ALA A 67 -2.70 -19.59 -5.15
C ALA A 67 -2.13 -18.24 -4.69
N LEU A 68 -2.28 -17.89 -3.41
CA LEU A 68 -1.77 -16.64 -2.83
C LEU A 68 -1.35 -16.83 -1.37
N PRO A 69 -0.06 -17.11 -1.10
CA PRO A 69 0.45 -17.25 0.26
C PRO A 69 0.45 -15.90 0.98
N VAL A 70 0.15 -15.95 2.29
CA VAL A 70 0.12 -14.79 3.19
C VAL A 70 1.12 -15.03 4.32
N TYR A 71 2.05 -14.11 4.53
CA TYR A 71 3.08 -14.23 5.57
C TYR A 71 2.91 -13.15 6.64
N ALA A 72 2.88 -13.54 7.92
CA ALA A 72 2.82 -12.59 9.03
C ALA A 72 4.20 -12.03 9.38
N GLY A 73 4.28 -10.71 9.54
CA GLY A 73 5.52 -9.97 9.79
C GLY A 73 5.60 -9.31 11.15
N CYS A 74 6.19 -8.12 11.17
CA CYS A 74 6.51 -7.39 12.40
C CYS A 74 5.22 -6.95 13.15
N PRO A 75 5.14 -7.17 14.47
CA PRO A 75 3.95 -6.86 15.28
C PRO A 75 3.84 -5.39 15.72
N GLY A 76 4.78 -4.55 15.33
CA GLY A 76 4.84 -3.12 15.68
C GLY A 76 6.09 -2.47 15.08
N PRO A 77 6.28 -1.16 15.27
CA PRO A 77 7.37 -0.40 14.67
C PRO A 77 8.74 -0.77 15.25
N MET A 78 9.81 -0.37 14.57
CA MET A 78 11.20 -0.60 15.01
C MET A 78 11.50 0.02 16.36
N ILE A 79 10.92 1.19 16.65
CA ILE A 79 11.12 1.93 17.88
C ILE A 79 9.78 2.43 18.40
N GLY A 80 9.53 2.18 19.69
CA GLY A 80 8.35 2.68 20.40
C GLY A 80 7.18 1.71 20.43
N ALA A 81 6.02 2.22 20.83
CA ALA A 81 4.77 1.46 20.86
C ALA A 81 4.01 1.66 19.55
N LEU A 82 3.26 0.63 19.12
CA LEU A 82 2.34 0.73 18.00
C LEU A 82 1.30 1.83 18.27
N THR A 83 1.17 2.77 17.35
CA THR A 83 -0.01 3.62 17.22
C THR A 83 -0.89 2.99 16.15
N ASP A 84 -2.13 2.62 16.49
CA ASP A 84 -3.09 2.06 15.53
C ASP A 84 -4.09 3.14 15.06
N ALA A 85 -4.93 2.77 14.09
CA ALA A 85 -5.98 3.61 13.51
C ALA A 85 -7.35 2.90 13.61
N ALA A 86 -7.60 2.22 14.73
CA ALA A 86 -8.85 1.48 14.95
C ALA A 86 -10.09 2.39 14.96
N ASP A 87 -9.93 3.67 15.27
CA ASP A 87 -10.98 4.71 15.15
C ASP A 87 -11.37 4.99 13.69
N VAL A 88 -10.42 4.84 12.76
CA VAL A 88 -10.62 5.05 11.31
C VAL A 88 -11.13 3.77 10.64
N HIS A 89 -10.48 2.62 10.90
CA HIS A 89 -10.74 1.36 10.19
C HIS A 89 -11.71 0.43 10.94
N GLY A 90 -12.07 0.75 12.19
CA GLY A 90 -12.86 -0.11 13.08
C GLY A 90 -11.99 -0.97 13.99
N ALA A 91 -12.60 -1.58 15.00
CA ALA A 91 -11.92 -2.30 16.07
C ALA A 91 -11.09 -3.49 15.56
N ASP A 92 -11.51 -4.14 14.47
CA ASP A 92 -10.76 -5.22 13.83
C ASP A 92 -10.12 -4.83 12.48
N GLY A 93 -10.21 -3.56 12.07
CA GLY A 93 -9.68 -3.03 10.80
C GLY A 93 -10.62 -3.19 9.59
N LEU A 94 -11.59 -4.11 9.65
CA LEU A 94 -12.58 -4.35 8.59
C LEU A 94 -14.01 -4.36 9.13
N ASP A 95 -14.28 -3.66 10.24
CA ASP A 95 -15.62 -3.62 10.83
C ASP A 95 -16.66 -3.14 9.81
N GLY A 96 -17.77 -3.86 9.72
CA GLY A 96 -18.84 -3.57 8.75
C GLY A 96 -18.68 -4.26 7.39
N ALA A 97 -17.55 -4.91 7.11
CA ALA A 97 -17.34 -5.66 5.88
C ALA A 97 -18.17 -6.96 5.80
N GLY A 98 -18.57 -7.52 6.95
CA GLY A 98 -19.31 -8.78 7.03
C GLY A 98 -18.56 -10.00 6.45
N LEU A 99 -17.23 -9.92 6.35
CA LEU A 99 -16.43 -11.03 5.80
C LEU A 99 -16.46 -12.23 6.76
N PRO A 100 -16.56 -13.47 6.24
CA PRO A 100 -16.52 -14.67 7.07
C PRO A 100 -15.19 -14.80 7.81
N GLU A 101 -15.15 -15.61 8.88
CA GLU A 101 -13.87 -15.99 9.47
C GLU A 101 -13.04 -16.84 8.49
N PRO A 102 -11.72 -16.58 8.40
CA PRO A 102 -10.87 -17.37 7.53
C PRO A 102 -10.76 -18.80 8.07
N GLN A 103 -10.72 -19.78 7.16
CA GLN A 103 -10.49 -21.19 7.49
C GLN A 103 -9.02 -21.58 7.38
N GLY A 104 -8.25 -20.87 6.56
CA GLY A 104 -6.83 -21.11 6.40
C GLY A 104 -5.96 -20.38 7.43
N GLU A 105 -4.67 -20.69 7.39
CA GLU A 105 -3.65 -20.05 8.20
C GLU A 105 -2.71 -19.22 7.32
N VAL A 106 -1.95 -18.34 7.97
CA VAL A 106 -0.76 -17.74 7.33
C VAL A 106 0.33 -18.78 7.18
N GLU A 107 1.25 -18.55 6.26
CA GLU A 107 2.46 -19.35 6.14
C GLU A 107 3.26 -19.32 7.45
N PRO A 108 3.89 -20.45 7.85
CA PRO A 108 4.63 -20.54 9.10
C PRO A 108 5.94 -19.74 9.10
N ILE A 109 6.41 -19.31 7.92
CA ILE A 109 7.60 -18.50 7.76
C ILE A 109 7.26 -17.03 8.03
N HIS A 110 8.10 -16.34 8.80
CA HIS A 110 7.93 -14.92 9.07
C HIS A 110 8.12 -14.08 7.79
N ALA A 111 7.31 -13.03 7.59
CA ALA A 111 7.34 -12.20 6.38
C ALA A 111 8.75 -11.65 6.05
N VAL A 112 9.50 -11.18 7.05
CA VAL A 112 10.89 -10.73 6.88
C VAL A 112 11.79 -11.85 6.32
N ALA A 113 11.68 -13.08 6.85
CA ALA A 113 12.47 -14.20 6.35
C ALA A 113 12.08 -14.58 4.92
N PHE A 114 10.78 -14.54 4.60
CA PHE A 114 10.27 -14.73 3.25
C PHE A 114 10.81 -13.66 2.28
N LEU A 115 10.76 -12.36 2.64
CA LEU A 115 11.28 -11.28 1.81
C LEU A 115 12.77 -11.47 1.52
N ILE A 116 13.57 -11.82 2.54
CA ILE A 116 15.01 -12.06 2.38
C ILE A 116 15.27 -13.22 1.39
N ASP A 117 14.62 -14.37 1.59
CA ASP A 117 14.79 -15.53 0.72
C ASP A 117 14.35 -15.23 -0.72
N ARG A 118 13.15 -14.67 -0.89
CA ARG A 118 12.56 -14.42 -2.21
C ARG A 118 13.36 -13.40 -3.00
N LEU A 119 13.82 -12.31 -2.38
CA LEU A 119 14.60 -11.28 -3.07
C LEU A 119 16.01 -11.78 -3.44
N ARG A 120 16.69 -12.51 -2.56
CA ARG A 120 17.97 -13.17 -2.90
C ARG A 120 17.83 -14.14 -4.06
N ARG A 121 16.77 -14.97 -4.02
CA ARG A 121 16.47 -15.90 -5.09
C ARG A 121 16.23 -15.18 -6.41
N ALA A 122 15.44 -14.10 -6.39
CA ALA A 122 15.21 -13.25 -7.56
C ALA A 122 16.53 -12.79 -8.18
N ALA A 123 17.39 -12.18 -7.35
CA ALA A 123 18.70 -11.69 -7.79
C ALA A 123 19.57 -12.80 -8.40
N SER A 124 19.65 -13.96 -7.74
CA SER A 124 20.43 -15.11 -8.22
C SER A 124 19.92 -15.69 -9.55
N GLU A 125 18.63 -15.51 -9.85
CA GLU A 125 17.98 -15.95 -11.08
C GLU A 125 18.02 -14.88 -12.19
N GLY A 126 18.68 -13.74 -11.96
CA GLY A 126 18.71 -12.60 -12.88
C GLY A 126 17.35 -11.92 -13.05
N ARG A 127 16.46 -12.08 -12.06
CA ARG A 127 15.12 -11.49 -12.02
C ARG A 127 15.03 -10.45 -10.90
N ARG A 128 14.00 -9.60 -10.96
CA ARG A 128 13.72 -8.61 -9.93
C ARG A 128 12.25 -8.58 -9.58
N VAL A 129 11.95 -8.24 -8.33
CA VAL A 129 10.60 -8.21 -7.74
C VAL A 129 10.20 -6.77 -7.49
N ARG A 130 8.98 -6.42 -7.87
CA ARG A 130 8.35 -5.18 -7.45
C ARG A 130 7.75 -5.39 -6.06
N LEU A 131 8.08 -4.49 -5.13
CA LEU A 131 7.48 -4.49 -3.82
C LEU A 131 6.52 -3.32 -3.71
N VAL A 132 5.25 -3.61 -3.44
CA VAL A 132 4.23 -2.62 -3.13
C VAL A 132 4.02 -2.62 -1.62
N THR A 133 4.13 -1.48 -0.96
CA THR A 133 3.91 -1.35 0.49
C THR A 133 2.75 -0.40 0.77
N LEU A 134 1.73 -0.90 1.45
CA LEU A 134 0.49 -0.19 1.76
C LEU A 134 0.40 0.18 3.25
N GLY A 135 1.31 -0.35 4.06
CA GLY A 135 1.43 -0.06 5.48
C GLY A 135 2.79 0.50 5.90
N PRO A 136 3.06 0.55 7.23
CA PRO A 136 4.36 0.93 7.76
C PRO A 136 5.48 0.03 7.21
N LEU A 137 6.62 0.63 6.85
CA LEU A 137 7.72 -0.06 6.16
C LEU A 137 8.54 -1.03 7.03
N THR A 138 8.05 -1.40 8.21
CA THR A 138 8.81 -2.14 9.22
C THR A 138 9.31 -3.49 8.71
N ASN A 139 8.50 -4.23 7.95
CA ASN A 139 8.91 -5.52 7.37
C ASN A 139 10.10 -5.34 6.41
N LEU A 140 9.97 -4.43 5.44
CA LEU A 140 11.03 -4.17 4.45
C LEU A 140 12.30 -3.61 5.10
N ALA A 141 12.16 -2.63 5.99
CA ALA A 141 13.30 -2.05 6.69
C ALA A 141 14.03 -3.11 7.53
N THR A 142 13.31 -4.00 8.22
CA THR A 142 13.91 -5.09 9.00
C THR A 142 14.65 -6.06 8.08
N ALA A 143 14.04 -6.43 6.94
CA ALA A 143 14.68 -7.29 5.95
C ALA A 143 15.99 -6.68 5.41
N LEU A 144 15.96 -5.39 5.04
CA LEU A 144 17.14 -4.67 4.53
C LEU A 144 18.24 -4.49 5.59
N ILE A 145 17.88 -4.31 6.87
CA ILE A 145 18.87 -4.28 7.97
C ILE A 145 19.54 -5.64 8.13
N MET A 146 18.76 -6.72 8.09
CA MET A 146 19.27 -8.09 8.27
C MET A 146 20.08 -8.59 7.07
N ALA A 147 19.70 -8.16 5.86
CA ALA A 147 20.27 -8.63 4.61
C ALA A 147 20.29 -7.50 3.56
N PRO A 148 21.23 -6.55 3.64
CA PRO A 148 21.28 -5.42 2.70
C PRO A 148 21.41 -5.83 1.23
N ASP A 149 21.97 -7.01 0.96
CA ASP A 149 22.13 -7.58 -0.38
C ASP A 149 20.80 -7.88 -1.10
N ILE A 150 19.68 -7.99 -0.36
CA ILE A 150 18.35 -8.24 -0.96
C ILE A 150 17.90 -7.10 -1.88
N ALA A 151 18.50 -5.90 -1.75
CA ALA A 151 18.21 -4.78 -2.63
C ALA A 151 18.48 -5.09 -4.10
N ASP A 152 19.44 -5.99 -4.42
CA ASP A 152 19.74 -6.41 -5.78
C ASP A 152 18.56 -7.15 -6.45
N GLY A 153 17.71 -7.77 -5.63
CA GLY A 153 16.50 -8.46 -6.05
C GLY A 153 15.28 -7.56 -6.21
N LEU A 154 15.36 -6.28 -5.81
CA LEU A 154 14.27 -5.33 -5.95
C LEU A 154 14.30 -4.66 -7.34
N LEU A 155 13.15 -4.66 -8.01
CA LEU A 155 12.93 -3.90 -9.24
C LEU A 155 12.70 -2.43 -8.91
N GLU A 156 11.78 -2.22 -7.97
CA GLU A 156 11.30 -0.93 -7.48
C GLU A 156 10.50 -1.18 -6.20
N VAL A 157 10.37 -0.13 -5.38
CA VAL A 157 9.47 -0.09 -4.23
C VAL A 157 8.41 0.98 -4.51
N ARG A 158 7.13 0.62 -4.36
CA ARG A 158 6.00 1.54 -4.52
C ARG A 158 5.24 1.61 -3.20
N ALA A 159 5.32 2.74 -2.50
CA ALA A 159 4.77 2.88 -1.16
C ALA A 159 3.65 3.91 -1.11
N MET A 160 2.50 3.53 -0.55
CA MET A 160 1.54 4.48 0.01
C MET A 160 2.12 4.98 1.33
N ILE A 161 2.78 6.13 1.29
CA ILE A 161 3.45 6.68 2.46
C ILE A 161 3.71 8.17 2.33
N GLY A 162 3.70 8.87 3.46
CA GLY A 162 4.15 10.25 3.54
C GLY A 162 3.19 11.28 2.94
N SER A 163 3.61 12.53 3.00
CA SER A 163 2.92 13.66 2.41
C SER A 163 3.92 14.77 2.12
N ALA A 164 3.86 15.34 0.91
CA ALA A 164 4.59 16.56 0.61
C ALA A 164 3.90 17.82 1.18
N GLY A 165 2.72 17.65 1.78
CA GLY A 165 1.92 18.71 2.42
C GLY A 165 1.54 18.35 3.84
N ARG A 166 0.25 18.50 4.20
CA ARG A 166 -0.25 18.16 5.54
C ARG A 166 -0.30 16.65 5.78
N GLY A 167 -0.23 16.26 7.04
CA GLY A 167 -0.48 14.89 7.50
C GLY A 167 -1.97 14.56 7.69
N ASN A 168 -2.25 13.32 8.09
CA ASN A 168 -3.59 12.83 8.45
C ASN A 168 -3.67 12.37 9.92
N ILE A 169 -2.62 11.78 10.48
CA ILE A 169 -2.55 11.40 11.90
C ILE A 169 -2.08 12.56 12.79
N THR A 170 -1.18 13.39 12.27
CA THR A 170 -0.81 14.67 12.87
C THR A 170 -0.88 15.75 11.79
N PRO A 171 -0.82 17.05 12.14
CA PRO A 171 -0.75 18.10 11.12
C PRO A 171 0.44 17.94 10.14
N ALA A 172 1.53 17.28 10.56
CA ALA A 172 2.77 17.19 9.80
C ALA A 172 3.05 15.81 9.19
N ALA A 173 2.45 14.73 9.72
CA ALA A 173 2.81 13.36 9.35
C ALA A 173 1.62 12.57 8.80
N GLU A 174 1.90 11.79 7.77
CA GLU A 174 1.02 10.73 7.28
C GLU A 174 1.18 9.49 8.19
N PHE A 175 0.11 8.72 8.35
CA PHE A 175 0.01 7.57 9.27
C PHE A 175 1.14 6.54 9.12
N ASN A 176 1.34 5.95 7.94
CA ASN A 176 2.36 4.92 7.71
C ASN A 176 3.78 5.44 8.00
N ALA A 177 4.06 6.69 7.60
CA ALA A 177 5.32 7.36 7.91
C ALA A 177 5.47 7.68 9.41
N TYR A 178 4.37 7.96 10.10
CA TYR A 178 4.35 8.29 11.53
C TYR A 178 4.51 7.05 12.42
N VAL A 179 3.92 5.92 12.03
CA VAL A 179 3.98 4.67 12.78
C VAL A 179 5.43 4.19 12.88
N ASP A 180 6.18 4.22 11.77
CA ASP A 180 7.58 3.78 11.75
C ASP A 180 8.48 4.67 10.86
N PRO A 181 8.79 5.91 11.31
CA PRO A 181 9.65 6.82 10.55
C PRO A 181 11.09 6.33 10.48
N GLU A 182 11.57 5.55 11.45
CA GLU A 182 12.88 4.91 11.39
C GLU A 182 12.95 3.90 10.25
N ALA A 183 11.90 3.09 10.07
CA ALA A 183 11.81 2.19 8.93
C ALA A 183 11.81 2.95 7.60
N LEU A 184 11.06 4.06 7.50
CA LEU A 184 11.04 4.88 6.28
C LEU A 184 12.40 5.49 5.95
N GLU A 185 13.08 6.10 6.92
CA GLU A 185 14.43 6.64 6.72
C GLU A 185 15.41 5.53 6.33
N ARG A 186 15.33 4.37 6.98
CA ARG A 186 16.17 3.21 6.67
C ARG A 186 15.95 2.72 5.24
N VAL A 187 14.69 2.56 4.81
CA VAL A 187 14.38 2.11 3.45
C VAL A 187 14.89 3.11 2.44
N ALA A 188 14.54 4.39 2.58
CA ALA A 188 14.94 5.44 1.64
C ALA A 188 16.48 5.49 1.47
N THR A 189 17.21 5.52 2.58
CA THR A 189 18.68 5.54 2.55
C THR A 189 19.30 4.27 1.99
N THR A 190 18.72 3.09 2.25
CA THR A 190 19.25 1.82 1.72
C THR A 190 19.00 1.68 0.22
N LEU A 191 17.82 2.08 -0.26
CA LEU A 191 17.47 2.01 -1.69
C LEU A 191 18.31 2.99 -2.52
N ASP A 192 18.56 4.20 -2.01
CA ASP A 192 19.43 5.17 -2.67
C ASP A 192 20.88 4.67 -2.76
N ALA A 193 21.36 3.91 -1.77
CA ALA A 193 22.72 3.37 -1.73
C ALA A 193 22.91 2.03 -2.48
N ALA A 194 21.84 1.45 -3.03
CA ALA A 194 21.86 0.09 -3.60
C ALA A 194 22.46 0.06 -5.01
N GLY A 195 23.62 -0.59 -5.18
CA GLY A 195 24.29 -0.71 -6.50
C GLY A 195 24.75 0.64 -7.07
N ALA A 196 25.14 0.66 -8.35
CA ALA A 196 25.61 1.89 -9.00
C ALA A 196 24.47 2.88 -9.28
N ASP A 197 23.24 2.38 -9.40
CA ASP A 197 22.07 3.15 -9.83
C ASP A 197 20.98 3.30 -8.75
N GLY A 198 21.07 2.70 -7.58
CA GLY A 198 19.97 2.71 -6.60
C GLY A 198 18.76 1.86 -7.04
N VAL A 199 17.77 1.74 -6.15
CA VAL A 199 16.46 1.14 -6.43
C VAL A 199 15.39 2.24 -6.47
N PRO A 200 14.59 2.36 -7.56
CA PRO A 200 13.49 3.33 -7.62
C PRO A 200 12.51 3.19 -6.44
N PHE A 201 12.24 4.32 -5.77
CA PHE A 201 11.32 4.39 -4.64
C PHE A 201 10.18 5.37 -4.93
N TYR A 202 9.03 4.84 -5.31
CA TYR A 202 7.84 5.62 -5.63
C TYR A 202 7.02 5.91 -4.38
N VAL A 203 6.75 7.18 -4.12
CA VAL A 203 6.02 7.67 -2.95
C VAL A 203 4.65 8.17 -3.37
N TYR A 204 3.61 7.43 -2.99
CA TYR A 204 2.20 7.77 -3.17
C TYR A 204 1.69 8.43 -1.90
N GLY A 205 2.03 9.71 -1.74
CA GLY A 205 1.66 10.47 -0.55
C GLY A 205 0.27 11.09 -0.59
N LEU A 206 -0.14 11.66 0.54
CA LEU A 206 -1.46 12.28 0.72
C LEU A 206 -1.81 13.39 -0.28
N THR A 207 -0.80 14.05 -0.86
CA THR A 207 -1.01 15.07 -1.91
C THR A 207 -1.69 14.47 -3.14
N LEU A 208 -1.38 13.22 -3.50
CA LEU A 208 -2.05 12.50 -4.57
C LEU A 208 -3.32 11.82 -4.06
N THR A 209 -3.23 11.04 -2.99
CA THR A 209 -4.32 10.12 -2.64
C THR A 209 -5.59 10.83 -2.17
N HIS A 210 -5.48 12.06 -1.64
CA HIS A 210 -6.67 12.88 -1.35
C HIS A 210 -7.40 13.38 -2.60
N THR A 211 -6.81 13.26 -3.79
CA THR A 211 -7.46 13.63 -5.08
C THR A 211 -8.21 12.47 -5.72
N VAL A 212 -8.01 11.24 -5.20
CA VAL A 212 -8.64 10.02 -5.70
C VAL A 212 -9.54 9.48 -4.61
N THR A 213 -10.82 9.73 -4.78
CA THR A 213 -11.82 9.51 -3.74
C THR A 213 -13.00 8.70 -4.28
N ALA A 214 -13.79 8.11 -3.38
CA ALA A 214 -15.05 7.45 -3.67
C ALA A 214 -16.19 8.14 -2.91
N ASP A 215 -17.16 8.67 -3.65
CA ASP A 215 -18.43 9.16 -3.12
C ASP A 215 -19.47 8.02 -3.07
N ARG A 216 -20.70 8.32 -2.61
CA ARG A 216 -21.78 7.32 -2.58
C ARG A 216 -22.10 6.77 -3.98
N THR A 217 -21.94 7.57 -5.03
CA THR A 217 -22.17 7.13 -6.41
C THR A 217 -21.16 6.06 -6.80
N GLU A 218 -19.87 6.30 -6.56
CA GLU A 218 -18.79 5.36 -6.84
C GLU A 218 -18.93 4.08 -6.02
N ILE A 219 -19.24 4.19 -4.73
CA ILE A 219 -19.47 3.04 -3.84
C ILE A 219 -20.64 2.19 -4.35
N ALA A 220 -21.75 2.82 -4.74
CA ALA A 220 -22.92 2.12 -5.26
C ALA A 220 -22.61 1.36 -6.56
N ARG A 221 -21.64 1.79 -7.37
CA ARG A 221 -21.23 1.06 -8.58
C ARG A 221 -20.73 -0.34 -8.24
N TYR A 222 -19.91 -0.50 -7.20
CA TYR A 222 -19.42 -1.82 -6.76
C TYR A 222 -20.55 -2.74 -6.31
N ALA A 223 -21.61 -2.19 -5.71
CA ALA A 223 -22.79 -2.95 -5.29
C ALA A 223 -23.61 -3.50 -6.47
N THR A 224 -23.43 -2.97 -7.69
CA THR A 224 -24.09 -3.51 -8.89
C THR A 224 -23.41 -4.76 -9.44
N LEU A 225 -22.19 -5.07 -8.98
CA LEU A 225 -21.47 -6.28 -9.37
C LEU A 225 -22.10 -7.49 -8.67
N ASP A 226 -22.44 -8.52 -9.46
CA ASP A 226 -22.87 -9.80 -8.92
C ASP A 226 -21.69 -10.65 -8.47
N SER A 227 -20.94 -10.17 -7.49
CA SER A 227 -19.82 -10.91 -6.90
C SER A 227 -19.74 -10.65 -5.39
N ARG A 228 -19.22 -11.64 -4.66
CA ARG A 228 -18.96 -11.50 -3.20
C ARG A 228 -17.98 -10.36 -2.94
N VAL A 229 -16.97 -10.20 -3.81
CA VAL A 229 -15.98 -9.14 -3.71
C VAL A 229 -16.59 -7.76 -3.97
N GLY A 230 -17.42 -7.59 -5.00
CA GLY A 230 -18.07 -6.30 -5.27
C GLY A 230 -18.93 -5.82 -4.11
N ARG A 231 -19.73 -6.74 -3.52
CA ARG A 231 -20.53 -6.45 -2.31
C ARG A 231 -19.64 -6.12 -1.10
N ALA A 232 -18.54 -6.84 -0.90
CA ALA A 232 -17.60 -6.57 0.18
C ALA A 232 -16.97 -5.17 0.04
N VAL A 233 -16.46 -4.83 -1.14
CA VAL A 233 -15.87 -3.50 -1.42
C VAL A 233 -16.90 -2.39 -1.18
N ALA A 234 -18.13 -2.54 -1.68
CA ALA A 234 -19.18 -1.56 -1.46
C ALA A 234 -19.52 -1.37 0.03
N GLY A 235 -19.67 -2.47 0.78
CA GLY A 235 -19.96 -2.42 2.21
C GLY A 235 -18.84 -1.77 3.03
N MET A 236 -17.59 -2.15 2.75
CA MET A 236 -16.41 -1.59 3.42
C MET A 236 -16.25 -0.11 3.15
N LEU A 237 -16.28 0.31 1.87
CA LEU A 237 -16.15 1.72 1.51
C LEU A 237 -17.31 2.56 2.05
N GLY A 238 -18.53 2.01 2.09
CA GLY A 238 -19.68 2.66 2.71
C GLY A 238 -19.46 2.92 4.21
N ALA A 239 -19.01 1.91 4.95
CA ALA A 239 -18.70 2.06 6.37
C ALA A 239 -17.52 3.01 6.62
N TYR A 240 -16.51 2.97 5.75
CA TYR A 240 -15.37 3.88 5.81
C TYR A 240 -15.79 5.32 5.54
N LEU A 241 -16.62 5.56 4.52
CA LEU A 241 -17.19 6.88 4.25
C LEU A 241 -18.02 7.40 5.45
N ASP A 242 -18.82 6.55 6.07
CA ASP A 242 -19.66 6.96 7.22
C ASP A 242 -18.82 7.29 8.47
N ARG A 243 -17.65 6.65 8.65
CA ARG A 243 -16.66 6.96 9.70
C ARG A 243 -15.81 8.18 9.32
N HIS A 244 -15.51 8.34 8.05
CA HIS A 244 -14.58 9.34 7.54
C HIS A 244 -15.29 10.67 7.27
N ARG A 245 -15.27 11.57 8.25
CA ARG A 245 -15.74 12.96 8.10
C ARG A 245 -14.57 13.93 8.19
N VAL A 246 -13.83 14.06 7.09
CA VAL A 246 -12.76 15.07 7.01
C VAL A 246 -13.27 16.24 6.16
N ALA A 247 -13.54 17.37 6.81
CA ALA A 247 -13.75 18.61 6.08
C ALA A 247 -12.37 19.21 5.75
N PRO A 248 -12.05 19.50 4.46
CA PRO A 248 -10.81 20.19 4.13
C PRO A 248 -10.82 21.60 4.74
N LEU A 249 -9.73 21.97 5.42
CA LEU A 249 -9.50 23.37 5.77
C LEU A 249 -9.20 24.16 4.49
N PRO A 250 -9.70 25.41 4.34
CA PRO A 250 -9.46 26.21 3.16
C PRO A 250 -7.96 26.32 2.82
N GLY A 251 -7.57 25.92 1.60
CA GLY A 251 -6.19 26.01 1.10
C GLY A 251 -5.23 24.92 1.56
N MET A 252 -5.65 23.96 2.39
CA MET A 252 -4.79 22.88 2.92
C MET A 252 -4.91 21.55 2.17
N GLY A 253 -5.81 21.47 1.18
CA GLY A 253 -6.19 20.21 0.52
C GLY A 253 -6.84 19.22 1.49
N GLY A 254 -7.36 18.11 0.96
CA GLY A 254 -8.07 17.06 1.71
C GLY A 254 -9.24 16.51 0.92
N ALA A 255 -9.63 15.26 1.18
CA ALA A 255 -10.84 14.69 0.61
C ALA A 255 -12.06 15.49 1.11
N PRO A 256 -13.09 15.72 0.28
CA PRO A 256 -14.36 16.27 0.71
C PRO A 256 -14.98 15.45 1.86
N ALA A 257 -15.80 16.09 2.69
CA ALA A 257 -16.39 15.46 3.88
C ALA A 257 -17.38 14.33 3.57
N ASP A 258 -17.84 14.25 2.33
CA ASP A 258 -18.75 13.27 1.76
C ASP A 258 -18.06 12.30 0.78
N GLU A 259 -16.74 12.25 0.81
CA GLU A 259 -15.94 11.35 -0.03
C GLU A 259 -14.86 10.61 0.78
N ALA A 260 -14.70 9.31 0.50
CA ALA A 260 -13.68 8.48 1.13
C ALA A 260 -12.39 8.49 0.28
N PRO A 261 -11.23 8.91 0.80
CA PRO A 261 -9.98 8.83 0.08
C PRO A 261 -9.57 7.39 -0.17
N LEU A 262 -9.11 7.09 -1.39
CA LEU A 262 -8.66 5.76 -1.80
C LEU A 262 -7.12 5.70 -1.76
N HIS A 263 -6.54 5.74 -0.55
CA HIS A 263 -5.10 5.77 -0.32
C HIS A 263 -4.34 4.62 -0.99
N ASP A 264 -4.49 3.41 -0.47
CA ASP A 264 -3.80 2.23 -0.98
C ASP A 264 -4.23 1.83 -2.39
N PRO A 265 -5.53 1.92 -2.75
CA PRO A 265 -5.97 1.63 -4.10
C PRO A 265 -5.30 2.53 -5.15
N CYS A 266 -4.82 3.74 -4.82
CA CYS A 266 -4.06 4.55 -5.78
C CYS A 266 -2.82 3.83 -6.32
N VAL A 267 -2.09 3.10 -5.47
CA VAL A 267 -0.86 2.41 -5.88
C VAL A 267 -1.19 1.34 -6.91
N ILE A 268 -2.21 0.54 -6.64
CA ILE A 268 -2.66 -0.52 -7.55
C ILE A 268 -3.28 0.07 -8.82
N ALA A 269 -4.09 1.12 -8.70
CA ALA A 269 -4.71 1.78 -9.84
C ALA A 269 -3.67 2.33 -10.84
N ASP A 270 -2.57 2.91 -10.35
CA ASP A 270 -1.48 3.39 -11.20
C ASP A 270 -0.77 2.24 -11.94
N LEU A 271 -0.59 1.08 -11.29
CA LEU A 271 -0.07 -0.12 -11.95
C LEU A 271 -0.99 -0.61 -13.08
N LEU A 272 -2.30 -0.48 -12.89
CA LEU A 272 -3.31 -0.96 -13.84
C LEU A 272 -3.66 0.07 -14.93
N ALA A 273 -3.37 1.35 -14.70
CA ALA A 273 -3.57 2.44 -15.65
C ALA A 273 -2.28 3.25 -15.86
N PRO A 274 -1.27 2.70 -16.56
CA PRO A 274 -0.03 3.42 -16.82
C PRO A 274 -0.26 4.82 -17.41
N GLY A 275 0.47 5.80 -16.88
CA GLY A 275 0.36 7.20 -17.26
C GLY A 275 -0.92 7.89 -16.77
N ALA A 276 -1.65 7.30 -15.81
CA ALA A 276 -2.72 8.00 -15.10
C ALA A 276 -2.19 8.89 -13.97
N VAL A 277 -0.97 8.66 -13.48
CA VAL A 277 -0.33 9.46 -12.43
C VAL A 277 0.95 10.11 -12.94
N ARG A 278 1.11 11.40 -12.65
CA ARG A 278 2.32 12.17 -12.91
C ARG A 278 3.34 11.91 -11.81
N ALA A 279 4.54 11.50 -12.22
CA ALA A 279 5.69 11.25 -11.37
C ALA A 279 6.68 12.42 -11.44
N VAL A 280 7.25 12.80 -10.29
CA VAL A 280 8.25 13.86 -10.16
C VAL A 280 9.42 13.35 -9.33
N PRO A 281 10.66 13.37 -9.85
CA PRO A 281 11.84 13.09 -9.04
C PRO A 281 11.93 14.08 -7.88
N GLY A 282 12.28 13.60 -6.70
CA GLY A 282 12.49 14.46 -5.54
C GLY A 282 13.43 13.82 -4.54
N ARG A 283 13.66 14.50 -3.42
CA ARG A 283 14.34 13.95 -2.26
C ARG A 283 13.34 13.69 -1.14
N LEU A 284 13.67 12.74 -0.27
CA LEU A 284 12.92 12.43 0.93
C LEU A 284 13.88 12.45 2.12
N ARG A 285 13.49 13.17 3.18
CA ARG A 285 14.08 13.07 4.51
C ARG A 285 12.96 12.88 5.53
N VAL A 286 13.21 12.10 6.57
CA VAL A 286 12.20 11.84 7.59
C VAL A 286 12.57 12.55 8.89
N VAL A 287 11.61 13.26 9.49
CA VAL A 287 11.79 13.83 10.83
C VAL A 287 11.59 12.71 11.86
N LEU A 288 12.68 12.31 12.53
CA LEU A 288 12.64 11.21 13.51
C LEU A 288 12.26 11.65 14.93
N HIS A 289 12.44 12.93 15.27
CA HIS A 289 12.28 13.40 16.64
C HIS A 289 11.56 14.75 16.72
N GLY A 290 10.95 15.00 17.88
CA GLY A 290 10.27 16.25 18.19
C GLY A 290 8.82 16.32 17.68
N PRO A 291 8.21 17.52 17.73
CA PRO A 291 6.78 17.70 17.47
C PRO A 291 6.33 17.34 16.04
N ALA A 292 7.26 17.29 15.08
CA ALA A 292 6.99 16.95 13.69
C ALA A 292 7.45 15.53 13.33
N ARG A 293 7.65 14.64 14.31
CA ARG A 293 8.00 13.23 14.07
C ARG A 293 7.08 12.60 13.02
N GLY A 294 7.65 11.86 12.07
CA GLY A 294 6.93 11.23 10.96
C GLY A 294 6.74 12.13 9.75
N GLN A 295 7.07 13.44 9.83
CA GLN A 295 7.00 14.32 8.69
C GLN A 295 7.99 13.90 7.61
N THR A 296 7.48 13.78 6.38
CA THR A 296 8.29 13.57 5.18
C THR A 296 8.63 14.90 4.54
N LEU A 297 9.91 15.29 4.57
CA LEU A 297 10.41 16.51 3.96
C LEU A 297 10.71 16.25 2.49
N ALA A 298 9.80 16.69 1.62
CA ALA A 298 9.94 16.61 0.17
C ALA A 298 10.69 17.84 -0.38
N SER A 299 11.64 17.62 -1.29
CA SER A 299 12.30 18.69 -2.06
C SER A 299 12.25 18.33 -3.55
N PHE A 300 11.74 19.26 -4.35
CA PHE A 300 11.53 19.12 -5.80
C PHE A 300 12.45 20.01 -6.64
N ASP A 301 13.33 20.79 -6.01
CA ASP A 301 14.18 21.76 -6.70
C ASP A 301 15.28 21.07 -7.52
N ALA A 302 15.38 21.45 -8.80
CA ALA A 302 16.40 21.02 -9.76
C ALA A 302 17.69 21.86 -9.70
N GLY A 303 18.07 22.37 -8.53
CA GLY A 303 19.22 23.27 -8.37
C GLY A 303 20.55 22.55 -8.13
N ASP A 304 21.52 22.83 -9.00
CA ASP A 304 22.90 22.32 -9.05
C ASP A 304 23.73 22.63 -7.78
N GLU A 305 24.10 21.60 -7.00
CA GLU A 305 25.49 21.16 -6.82
C GLU A 305 25.58 20.00 -5.80
N VAL A 306 26.17 18.90 -6.31
CA VAL A 306 26.55 17.61 -5.68
C VAL A 306 25.42 16.67 -5.27
N GLY A 307 24.90 15.96 -6.29
CA GLY A 307 24.21 14.67 -6.12
C GLY A 307 23.14 14.40 -7.18
N ALA A 308 23.52 14.19 -8.44
CA ALA A 308 22.71 13.36 -9.33
C ALA A 308 22.51 12.00 -8.62
N GLY A 309 21.28 11.58 -8.29
CA GLY A 309 21.11 10.24 -7.70
C GLY A 309 19.98 9.96 -6.70
N SER A 310 19.08 10.90 -6.36
CA SER A 310 17.89 10.50 -5.58
C SER A 310 16.98 9.63 -6.45
N ARG A 311 16.69 8.41 -6.02
CA ARG A 311 15.77 7.50 -6.73
C ARG A 311 14.35 7.56 -6.17
N VAL A 312 14.10 8.54 -5.30
CA VAL A 312 12.75 8.85 -4.82
C VAL A 312 11.95 9.56 -5.89
N ILE A 313 10.79 9.01 -6.20
CA ILE A 313 9.87 9.49 -7.22
C ILE A 313 8.53 9.76 -6.55
N TRP A 314 8.16 11.04 -6.46
CA TRP A 314 6.89 11.44 -5.86
C TRP A 314 5.78 11.36 -6.90
N MET A 315 4.71 10.67 -6.52
CA MET A 315 3.49 10.57 -7.30
C MET A 315 2.57 11.71 -6.86
N VAL A 316 2.35 12.71 -7.71
CA VAL A 316 1.84 14.03 -7.25
C VAL A 316 0.45 14.40 -7.77
N GLU A 317 0.09 14.00 -8.98
CA GLU A 317 -1.19 14.34 -9.62
C GLU A 317 -1.70 13.14 -10.41
N GLY A 318 -2.98 12.79 -10.25
CA GLY A 318 -3.58 11.64 -10.92
C GLY A 318 -4.90 11.98 -11.61
N ASP A 319 -5.18 11.31 -12.72
CA ASP A 319 -6.51 11.26 -13.31
C ASP A 319 -7.40 10.33 -12.47
N ALA A 320 -8.10 10.92 -11.49
CA ALA A 320 -8.96 10.17 -10.57
C ALA A 320 -10.02 9.32 -11.30
N GLY A 321 -10.52 9.77 -12.46
CA GLY A 321 -11.49 9.03 -13.25
C GLY A 321 -10.89 7.75 -13.83
N ARG A 322 -9.69 7.85 -14.44
CA ARG A 322 -8.96 6.68 -14.96
C ARG A 322 -8.55 5.71 -13.85
N LEU A 323 -8.10 6.22 -12.71
CA LEU A 323 -7.70 5.39 -11.57
C LEU A 323 -8.89 4.62 -10.99
N ARG A 324 -10.03 5.29 -10.74
CA ARG A 324 -11.27 4.62 -10.32
C ARG A 324 -11.77 3.61 -11.34
N ALA A 325 -11.71 3.94 -12.63
CA ALA A 325 -12.13 3.02 -13.69
C ALA A 325 -11.25 1.75 -13.72
N ALA A 326 -9.94 1.87 -13.48
CA ALA A 326 -9.03 0.74 -13.38
C ALA A 326 -9.35 -0.16 -12.18
N LEU A 327 -9.60 0.43 -11.00
CA LEU A 327 -10.01 -0.29 -9.80
C LEU A 327 -11.33 -1.03 -10.01
N PHE A 328 -12.34 -0.34 -10.53
CA PHE A 328 -13.64 -0.93 -10.81
C PHE A 328 -13.53 -2.08 -11.81
N SER A 329 -12.75 -1.92 -12.88
CA SER A 329 -12.50 -2.96 -13.88
C SER A 329 -11.84 -4.19 -13.25
N ALA A 330 -10.84 -4.00 -12.39
CA ALA A 330 -10.17 -5.07 -11.68
C ALA A 330 -11.12 -5.87 -10.77
N VAL A 331 -11.96 -5.17 -10.00
CA VAL A 331 -12.96 -5.81 -9.13
C VAL A 331 -14.11 -6.44 -9.92
N SER A 332 -14.44 -5.91 -11.09
CA SER A 332 -15.41 -6.52 -12.01
C SER A 332 -14.92 -7.85 -12.59
N GLY A 333 -13.62 -8.13 -12.55
CA GLY A 333 -13.03 -9.39 -12.99
C GLY A 333 -13.40 -10.60 -12.14
N PHE A 334 -13.90 -10.39 -10.91
CA PHE A 334 -14.41 -11.47 -10.09
C PHE A 334 -15.76 -11.97 -10.62
N SER A 335 -15.83 -13.24 -10.98
CA SER A 335 -17.06 -13.89 -11.44
C SER A 335 -18.12 -13.93 -10.33
N ALA A 336 -19.38 -14.14 -10.73
CA ALA A 336 -20.44 -14.56 -9.82
C ALA A 336 -20.12 -15.99 -9.31
N VAL A 337 -19.27 -16.10 -8.29
CA VAL A 337 -19.01 -17.40 -7.65
C VAL A 337 -20.27 -17.80 -6.89
N THR A 338 -21.01 -18.74 -7.48
CA THR A 338 -22.05 -19.53 -6.83
C THR A 338 -21.48 -20.21 -5.59
N SER A 339 -22.06 -19.88 -4.43
CA SER A 339 -22.06 -20.59 -3.13
C SER A 339 -20.97 -21.64 -2.86
N PHE A 340 -20.15 -21.39 -1.84
CA PHE A 340 -19.85 -22.42 -0.83
C PHE A 340 -21.06 -22.63 0.05
#